data_AF-A0A2N1Q697-F1
#
_entry.id   AF-A0A2N1Q697-F1
#
_cell.length_a   1.000
_cell.length_b   1.000
_cell.length_c   1.000
_cell.angle_alpha   90.00
_cell.angle_beta   90.00
_cell.angle_gamma   90.00
#
_symmetry.space_group_name_H-M   'P 1'
#
loop_
_entity.id
_entity.type
_entity.pdbx_description
1 polymer ?
#
loop_
_entity_poly.entity_id
_entity_poly.type
_entity_poly.pdbx_seq_one_letter_code
_entity_poly.pdbx_strand_id
1 'polypeptide(L)'
;MNNFKRLLLMIILIGTPLLLSGCGAQNKLLVLNWGEYINEDAVALFEEAYNVEVSISIADSNELFYSKLKSGTTAYDIIVPSDYMIEKMTIKGLLQEIDFSKMSNYDPVNNPYLQGLQGIQATMLPETEGYYVPYFWGTFGLMYNNLKPGLKEALETYQWQA
;
A
#
# COMPACT_ATOMS: atom_id res chain seq x y z
N MET A 1 36.70 32.93 38.00
CA MET A 1 35.29 32.59 37.67
C MET A 1 34.59 32.19 38.96
N ASN A 2 33.61 32.98 39.43
CA ASN A 2 32.99 32.78 40.76
C ASN A 2 32.33 31.41 40.88
N ASN A 3 32.34 30.84 42.10
CA ASN A 3 31.76 29.52 42.41
C ASN A 3 30.30 29.39 41.94
N PHE A 4 29.54 30.49 41.95
CA PHE A 4 28.19 30.58 41.41
C PHE A 4 28.11 30.32 39.89
N LYS A 5 29.07 30.85 39.11
CA LYS A 5 29.14 30.61 37.65
C LYS A 5 29.56 29.17 37.32
N ARG A 6 30.38 28.54 38.17
CA ARG A 6 30.75 27.11 38.02
C ARG A 6 29.58 26.19 38.32
N LEU A 7 28.77 26.51 39.33
CA LEU A 7 27.56 25.76 39.69
C LEU A 7 26.48 25.85 38.60
N LEU A 8 26.28 27.06 38.04
CA LEU A 8 25.36 27.26 36.91
C LEU A 8 25.80 26.49 35.65
N LEU A 9 27.10 26.47 35.36
CA LEU A 9 27.63 25.71 34.22
C LEU A 9 27.43 24.19 34.38
N MET A 10 27.57 23.65 35.60
CA MET A 10 27.35 22.22 35.86
C MET A 10 25.87 21.83 35.74
N ILE A 11 24.94 22.68 36.18
CA ILE A 11 23.49 22.42 36.05
C ILE A 11 23.07 22.41 34.57
N ILE A 12 23.63 23.30 33.75
CA ILE A 12 23.38 23.34 32.30
C ILE A 12 23.99 22.11 31.59
N LEU A 13 25.16 21.64 32.02
CA LEU A 13 25.85 20.49 31.43
C LEU A 13 25.18 19.14 31.77
N ILE A 14 24.51 19.06 32.92
CA ILE A 14 23.81 17.84 33.40
C ILE A 14 22.33 17.84 33.01
N GLY A 15 21.70 19.02 32.81
CA GLY A 15 20.30 19.14 32.41
C GLY A 15 20.03 19.02 30.91
N THR A 16 21.03 19.23 30.06
CA THR A 16 20.90 19.18 28.59
C THR A 16 20.67 17.78 27.98
N PRO A 17 21.15 16.64 28.53
CA PRO A 17 20.85 15.32 27.99
C PRO A 17 19.40 14.86 28.26
N LEU A 18 18.71 15.43 29.26
CA LEU A 18 17.32 15.06 29.59
C LEU A 18 16.28 15.66 28.63
N LEU A 19 16.66 16.65 27.81
CA LEU A 19 15.77 17.28 26.83
C LEU A 19 15.85 16.66 25.43
N LEU A 20 16.74 15.69 25.20
CA LEU A 20 16.92 15.01 23.91
C LEU A 20 16.22 13.64 23.83
N SER A 21 15.64 13.17 24.92
CA SER A 21 14.86 11.92 24.97
C SER A 21 13.40 12.20 24.59
N GLY A 22 13.13 12.54 23.32
CA GLY A 22 11.75 12.87 22.94
C GLY A 22 11.40 13.00 21.46
N CYS A 23 12.34 12.86 20.52
CA CYS A 23 11.95 12.58 19.13
C CYS A 23 11.74 11.07 19.00
N GLY A 24 10.58 10.59 19.46
CA GLY A 24 10.11 9.28 19.02
C GLY A 24 9.94 9.36 17.51
N ALA A 25 10.76 8.64 16.76
CA ALA A 25 10.54 8.48 15.33
C ALA A 25 9.13 7.88 15.17
N GLN A 26 8.20 8.66 14.63
CA GLN A 26 6.88 8.15 14.28
C GLN A 26 7.10 7.01 13.28
N ASN A 27 6.55 5.83 13.58
CA ASN A 27 6.65 4.71 12.67
C ASN A 27 6.04 5.13 11.34
N LYS A 28 6.71 4.85 10.22
CA LYS A 28 6.25 5.24 8.89
C LYS A 28 5.99 4.00 8.06
N LEU A 29 4.83 3.95 7.41
CA LEU A 29 4.44 2.92 6.46
C LEU A 29 4.51 3.51 5.04
N LEU A 30 5.41 2.99 4.22
CA LEU A 30 5.63 3.44 2.85
C LEU A 30 4.81 2.58 1.89
N VAL A 31 3.80 3.19 1.27
CA VAL A 31 2.87 2.51 0.35
C VAL A 31 3.08 3.02 -1.07
N LEU A 32 3.15 2.13 -2.06
CA LEU A 32 3.06 2.47 -3.48
C LEU A 32 1.70 1.99 -4.01
N ASN A 33 0.88 2.89 -4.52
CA ASN A 33 -0.47 2.58 -4.99
C ASN A 33 -0.81 3.29 -6.30
N TRP A 34 -1.94 2.96 -6.91
CA TRP A 34 -2.56 3.74 -7.96
C TRP A 34 -3.09 5.07 -7.42
N GLY A 35 -3.21 6.07 -8.29
CA GLY A 35 -3.85 7.34 -7.94
C GLY A 35 -5.34 7.15 -7.66
N GLU A 36 -5.86 7.90 -6.69
CA GLU A 36 -7.30 7.89 -6.33
C GLU A 36 -7.86 6.50 -5.94
N TYR A 37 -7.00 5.61 -5.44
CA TYR A 37 -7.34 4.20 -5.20
C TYR A 37 -7.48 3.82 -3.73
N ILE A 38 -7.42 4.77 -2.81
CA ILE A 38 -7.59 4.55 -1.38
C ILE A 38 -8.33 5.73 -0.76
N ASN A 39 -9.21 5.46 0.19
CA ASN A 39 -9.95 6.51 0.90
C ASN A 39 -9.03 7.16 1.95
N GLU A 40 -8.80 8.47 1.83
CA GLU A 40 -7.97 9.26 2.75
C GLU A 40 -8.49 9.21 4.20
N ASP A 41 -9.81 9.17 4.41
CA ASP A 41 -10.39 9.05 5.76
C ASP A 41 -10.02 7.70 6.40
N ALA A 42 -9.96 6.64 5.61
CA ALA A 42 -9.55 5.32 6.10
C ALA A 42 -8.06 5.30 6.47
N VAL A 43 -7.23 6.05 5.73
CA VAL A 43 -5.81 6.23 6.06
C VAL A 43 -5.68 7.00 7.37
N ALA A 44 -6.39 8.11 7.54
CA ALA A 44 -6.36 8.91 8.77
C ALA A 44 -6.79 8.11 10.01
N LEU A 45 -7.87 7.32 9.90
CA LEU A 45 -8.30 6.42 10.97
C LEU A 45 -7.26 5.36 11.32
N PHE A 46 -6.54 4.83 10.31
CA PHE A 46 -5.46 3.88 10.53
C PHE A 46 -4.25 4.54 11.22
N GLU A 47 -3.84 5.73 10.77
CA GLU A 47 -2.76 6.50 11.38
C GLU A 47 -3.04 6.80 12.86
N GLU A 48 -4.27 7.22 13.18
CA GLU A 48 -4.72 7.49 14.55
C GLU A 48 -4.71 6.20 15.41
N ALA A 49 -5.30 5.12 14.90
CA ALA A 49 -5.44 3.88 15.65
C ALA A 49 -4.10 3.21 15.98
N TYR A 50 -3.12 3.33 15.10
CA TYR A 50 -1.83 2.63 15.22
C TYR A 50 -0.64 3.55 15.52
N ASN A 51 -0.86 4.86 15.65
CA ASN A 51 0.19 5.87 15.86
C ASN A 51 1.34 5.71 14.85
N VAL A 52 0.97 5.67 13.57
CA VAL A 52 1.85 5.47 12.41
C VAL A 52 1.58 6.57 11.39
N GLU A 53 2.58 6.98 10.62
CA GLU A 53 2.43 7.86 9.45
C GLU A 53 2.38 6.99 8.20
N VAL A 54 1.38 7.14 7.35
CA VAL A 54 1.26 6.43 6.07
C VAL A 54 1.65 7.39 4.94
N SER A 55 2.74 7.07 4.26
CA SER A 55 3.22 7.84 3.12
C SER A 55 2.97 7.10 1.82
N ILE A 56 2.01 7.59 1.06
CA ILE A 56 1.55 6.99 -0.19
C ILE A 56 2.25 7.66 -1.37
N SER A 57 2.99 6.87 -2.14
CA SER A 57 3.48 7.22 -3.47
C SER A 57 2.55 6.65 -4.53
N ILE A 58 2.46 7.36 -5.66
CA ILE A 58 1.62 6.95 -6.78
C ILE A 58 2.46 6.33 -7.90
N ALA A 59 1.92 5.29 -8.53
CA ALA A 59 2.33 4.80 -9.84
C ALA A 59 1.11 4.71 -10.78
N ASP A 60 1.29 5.12 -12.03
CA ASP A 60 0.26 5.18 -13.07
C ASP A 60 0.32 4.00 -14.04
N SER A 61 1.28 3.10 -13.84
CA SER A 61 1.51 1.92 -14.66
C SER A 61 2.21 0.84 -13.84
N ASN A 62 1.92 -0.41 -14.18
CA ASN A 62 2.59 -1.57 -13.59
C ASN A 62 4.11 -1.54 -13.82
N GLU A 63 4.56 -1.03 -14.97
CA GLU A 63 5.97 -0.82 -15.29
C GLU A 63 6.64 0.14 -14.31
N LEU A 64 5.92 1.20 -13.88
CA LEU A 64 6.43 2.14 -12.89
C LEU A 64 6.50 1.51 -11.49
N PHE A 65 5.53 0.67 -11.10
CA PHE A 65 5.65 -0.14 -9.88
C PHE A 65 6.94 -0.96 -9.89
N TYR A 66 7.16 -1.70 -10.99
CA TYR A 66 8.34 -2.55 -11.15
C TYR A 66 9.65 -1.77 -11.13
N SER A 67 9.70 -0.65 -11.84
CA SER A 67 10.89 0.19 -11.90
C SER A 67 11.25 0.78 -10.53
N LYS A 68 10.26 1.29 -9.80
CA LYS A 68 10.45 1.83 -8.44
C LYS A 68 10.97 0.77 -7.48
N LEU A 69 10.36 -0.42 -7.45
CA LEU A 69 10.79 -1.50 -6.59
C LEU A 69 12.21 -1.99 -6.95
N LYS A 70 12.47 -2.21 -8.25
CA LYS A 70 13.78 -2.68 -8.73
C LYS A 70 14.90 -1.67 -8.51
N SER A 71 14.60 -0.37 -8.56
CA SER A 71 15.59 0.68 -8.31
C SER A 71 16.18 0.62 -6.90
N GLY A 72 15.42 0.10 -5.92
CA GLY A 72 15.80 0.06 -4.51
C GLY A 72 16.01 1.44 -3.87
N THR A 73 15.68 2.53 -4.56
CA THR A 73 15.88 3.90 -4.03
C THR A 73 14.94 4.19 -2.87
N THR A 74 13.73 3.62 -2.91
CA THR A 74 12.77 3.64 -1.82
C THR A 74 12.39 2.20 -1.50
N ALA A 75 12.54 1.80 -0.25
CA ALA A 75 12.03 0.52 0.25
C ALA A 75 10.56 0.71 0.61
N TYR A 76 9.65 0.27 -0.25
CA TYR A 76 8.22 0.29 0.03
C TYR A 76 7.83 -0.92 0.88
N ASP A 77 6.98 -0.72 1.87
CA ASP A 77 6.46 -1.78 2.74
C ASP A 77 5.29 -2.51 2.08
N ILE A 78 4.43 -1.75 1.38
CA ILE A 78 3.25 -2.27 0.67
C ILE A 78 3.24 -1.70 -0.74
N ILE A 79 2.94 -2.55 -1.72
CA ILE A 79 2.70 -2.15 -3.10
C ILE A 79 1.38 -2.76 -3.59
N VAL A 80 0.71 -2.07 -4.51
CA VAL A 80 -0.60 -2.52 -5.07
C VAL A 80 -0.56 -2.66 -6.60
N PRO A 81 0.35 -3.45 -7.19
CA PRO A 81 0.39 -3.66 -8.64
C PRO A 81 -0.76 -4.59 -9.10
N SER A 82 -0.98 -4.67 -10.42
CA SER A 82 -1.89 -5.65 -11.02
C SER A 82 -1.30 -7.06 -11.01
N ASP A 83 -2.18 -8.04 -11.19
CA ASP A 83 -1.94 -9.48 -11.16
C ASP A 83 -0.68 -9.96 -11.91
N TYR A 84 -0.53 -9.63 -13.19
CA TYR A 84 0.60 -10.10 -13.99
C TYR A 84 1.95 -9.56 -13.46
N MET A 85 1.92 -8.41 -12.79
CA MET A 85 3.10 -7.80 -12.22
C MET A 85 3.44 -8.42 -10.86
N ILE A 86 2.44 -8.82 -10.07
CA ILE A 86 2.63 -9.65 -8.87
C ILE A 86 3.37 -10.93 -9.27
N GLU A 87 2.86 -11.67 -10.25
CA GLU A 87 3.47 -12.93 -10.72
C GLU A 87 4.94 -12.72 -11.12
N LYS A 88 5.20 -11.72 -11.95
CA LYS A 88 6.54 -11.36 -12.40
C LYS A 88 7.48 -11.01 -11.25
N MET A 89 7.00 -10.27 -10.24
CA MET A 89 7.80 -9.85 -9.09
C MET A 89 8.07 -11.02 -8.14
N THR A 90 7.11 -11.92 -7.93
CA THR A 90 7.29 -13.16 -7.17
C THR A 90 8.36 -14.05 -7.80
N ILE A 91 8.28 -14.31 -9.12
CA ILE A 91 9.28 -15.11 -9.85
C ILE A 91 10.69 -14.50 -9.73
N LYS A 92 10.78 -13.18 -9.62
CA LYS A 92 12.05 -12.45 -9.50
C LYS A 92 12.54 -12.28 -8.06
N GLY A 93 11.83 -12.83 -7.07
CA GLY A 93 12.19 -12.73 -5.67
C GLY A 93 12.14 -11.30 -5.13
N LEU A 94 11.26 -10.45 -5.69
CA LEU A 94 11.10 -9.06 -5.26
C LEU A 94 10.02 -8.89 -4.19
N LEU A 95 9.17 -9.91 -3.99
CA LEU A 95 8.11 -9.92 -2.98
C LEU A 95 8.45 -10.92 -1.87
N GLN A 96 8.04 -10.59 -0.65
CA GLN A 96 8.08 -11.51 0.48
C GLN A 96 6.77 -12.31 0.56
N GLU A 97 6.86 -13.56 0.98
CA GLU A 97 5.67 -14.34 1.33
C GLU A 97 4.98 -13.74 2.57
N ILE A 98 3.66 -13.71 2.56
CA ILE A 98 2.85 -13.12 3.61
C ILE A 98 2.65 -14.15 4.72
N ASP A 99 3.03 -13.77 5.93
CA ASP A 99 2.67 -14.50 7.14
C ASP A 99 1.23 -14.16 7.55
N PHE A 100 0.26 -14.88 6.98
CA PHE A 100 -1.16 -14.67 7.23
C PHE A 100 -1.56 -14.87 8.70
N SER A 101 -0.75 -15.57 9.51
CA SER A 101 -1.03 -15.74 10.95
C SER A 101 -0.98 -14.41 11.72
N LYS A 102 -0.32 -13.38 11.17
CA LYS A 102 -0.26 -12.04 11.72
C LYS A 102 -1.46 -11.16 11.35
N MET A 103 -2.34 -11.65 10.48
CA MET A 103 -3.51 -10.91 10.01
C MET A 103 -4.75 -11.40 10.75
N SER A 104 -5.22 -10.65 11.75
CA SER A 104 -6.43 -11.00 12.52
C SER A 104 -7.68 -11.15 11.66
N ASN A 105 -7.74 -10.44 10.52
CA ASN A 105 -8.85 -10.52 9.58
C ASN A 105 -8.72 -11.69 8.57
N TYR A 106 -7.59 -12.40 8.55
CA TYR A 106 -7.42 -13.62 7.76
C TYR A 106 -7.89 -14.84 8.58
N ASP A 107 -9.09 -14.74 9.13
CA ASP A 107 -9.71 -15.72 10.01
C ASP A 107 -11.00 -16.28 9.37
N PRO A 108 -11.06 -17.57 9.03
CA PRO A 108 -12.24 -18.17 8.39
C PRO A 108 -13.47 -18.23 9.29
N VAL A 109 -13.32 -18.07 10.62
CA VAL A 109 -14.44 -18.09 11.56
C VAL A 109 -15.12 -16.72 11.62
N ASN A 110 -14.31 -15.65 11.66
CA ASN A 110 -14.80 -14.30 11.95
C ASN A 110 -14.88 -13.40 10.70
N ASN A 111 -14.25 -13.77 9.58
CA ASN A 111 -14.33 -13.02 8.34
C ASN A 111 -15.19 -13.74 7.28
N PRO A 112 -16.46 -13.32 7.07
CA PRO A 112 -17.34 -13.96 6.09
C PRO A 112 -16.90 -13.74 4.64
N TYR A 113 -15.98 -12.80 4.38
CA TYR A 113 -15.48 -12.50 3.04
C TYR A 113 -14.22 -13.29 2.67
N LEU A 114 -13.57 -13.96 3.64
CA LEU A 114 -12.30 -14.63 3.41
C LEU A 114 -12.40 -15.72 2.34
N GLN A 115 -13.49 -16.49 2.33
CA GLN A 115 -13.71 -17.52 1.32
C GLN A 115 -13.77 -16.94 -0.11
N GLY A 116 -14.42 -15.79 -0.28
CA GLY A 116 -14.48 -15.11 -1.58
C GLY A 116 -13.12 -14.58 -2.00
N LEU A 117 -12.36 -14.01 -1.07
CA LEU A 117 -11.00 -13.52 -1.29
C LEU A 117 -10.05 -14.65 -1.72
N GLN A 118 -10.09 -15.79 -1.01
CA GLN A 118 -9.32 -16.99 -1.37
C GLN A 118 -9.75 -17.57 -2.72
N GLY A 119 -11.04 -17.53 -3.03
CA GLY A 119 -11.56 -17.91 -4.35
C GLY A 119 -10.98 -17.07 -5.49
N ILE A 120 -10.82 -15.76 -5.27
CA ILE A 120 -10.14 -14.87 -6.23
C ILE A 120 -8.67 -15.29 -6.37
N GLN A 121 -7.97 -15.52 -5.26
CA GLN A 121 -6.55 -15.91 -5.32
C GLN A 121 -6.34 -17.21 -6.09
N ALA A 122 -7.13 -18.24 -5.77
CA ALA A 122 -7.07 -19.55 -6.41
C ALA A 122 -7.42 -19.51 -7.91
N THR A 123 -8.20 -18.52 -8.35
CA THR A 123 -8.61 -18.38 -9.76
C THR A 123 -7.63 -17.53 -10.55
N MET A 124 -7.17 -16.41 -9.98
CA MET A 124 -6.41 -15.40 -10.71
C MET A 124 -4.91 -15.74 -10.78
N LEU A 125 -4.29 -16.05 -9.64
CA LEU A 125 -2.86 -16.37 -9.55
C LEU A 125 -2.62 -17.52 -8.55
N PRO A 126 -2.98 -18.77 -8.89
CA PRO A 126 -2.87 -19.91 -7.96
C PRO A 126 -1.44 -20.17 -7.51
N GLU A 127 -0.45 -19.95 -8.37
CA GLU A 127 0.97 -20.22 -8.08
C GLU A 127 1.61 -19.18 -7.14
N THR A 128 0.92 -18.07 -6.85
CA THR A 128 1.47 -16.97 -6.04
C THR A 128 0.56 -16.52 -4.91
N GLU A 129 -0.45 -17.30 -4.52
CA GLU A 129 -1.45 -16.96 -3.50
C GLU A 129 -0.85 -16.50 -2.15
N GLY A 130 0.34 -17.00 -1.80
CA GLY A 130 1.08 -16.62 -0.59
C GLY A 130 1.71 -15.22 -0.59
N TYR A 131 1.73 -14.52 -1.73
CA TYR A 131 2.49 -13.27 -1.91
C TYR A 131 1.64 -12.01 -1.99
N TYR A 132 0.31 -12.13 -2.00
CA TYR A 132 -0.58 -10.99 -2.16
C TYR A 132 -1.93 -11.21 -1.48
N VAL A 133 -2.63 -10.11 -1.23
CA VAL A 133 -4.03 -10.08 -0.80
C VAL A 133 -4.80 -9.26 -1.84
N PRO A 134 -5.87 -9.79 -2.47
CA PRO A 134 -6.70 -9.01 -3.39
C PRO A 134 -7.27 -7.77 -2.71
N TYR A 135 -7.01 -6.59 -3.28
CA TYR A 135 -7.54 -5.32 -2.78
C TYR A 135 -8.83 -4.95 -3.51
N PHE A 136 -8.73 -4.80 -4.83
CA PHE A 136 -9.86 -4.61 -5.74
C PHE A 136 -9.65 -5.46 -6.99
N TRP A 137 -10.74 -5.77 -7.68
CA TRP A 137 -10.72 -6.44 -8.97
C TRP A 137 -11.83 -5.85 -9.85
N GLY A 138 -11.72 -6.04 -11.16
CA GLY A 138 -12.70 -5.53 -12.11
C GLY A 138 -12.51 -6.12 -13.49
N THR A 139 -13.28 -5.61 -14.44
CA THR A 139 -13.24 -6.02 -15.83
C THR A 139 -12.93 -4.84 -16.73
N PHE A 140 -12.31 -5.11 -17.87
CA PHE A 140 -12.20 -4.14 -18.94
C PHE A 140 -13.50 -4.14 -19.76
N GLY A 141 -14.00 -2.95 -20.07
CA GLY A 141 -15.22 -2.77 -20.82
C GLY A 141 -15.21 -1.50 -21.66
N LEU A 142 -16.21 -1.39 -22.52
CA LEU A 142 -16.42 -0.23 -23.36
C LEU A 142 -17.41 0.72 -22.67
N MET A 143 -16.91 1.85 -22.19
CA MET A 143 -17.75 2.91 -21.62
C MET A 143 -18.11 3.93 -22.70
N TYR A 144 -19.39 4.30 -22.78
CA TYR A 144 -19.88 5.15 -23.87
C TYR A 144 -20.95 6.13 -23.41
N ASN A 145 -21.05 7.26 -24.13
CA ASN A 145 -22.07 8.28 -23.89
C ASN A 145 -23.36 7.93 -24.63
N ASN A 146 -24.42 7.59 -23.91
CA ASN A 146 -25.72 7.23 -24.48
C ASN A 146 -26.47 8.41 -25.12
N LEU A 147 -26.04 9.65 -24.90
CA LEU A 147 -26.59 10.84 -25.54
C LEU A 147 -26.04 11.06 -26.96
N LYS A 148 -25.00 10.32 -27.37
CA LYS A 148 -24.46 10.37 -28.73
C LYS A 148 -25.19 9.34 -29.60
N PRO A 149 -26.06 9.76 -30.55
CA PRO A 149 -26.81 8.82 -31.39
C PRO A 149 -25.87 7.88 -32.16
N GLY A 150 -26.29 6.63 -32.33
CA GLY A 150 -25.55 5.60 -33.06
C GLY A 150 -24.39 4.96 -32.28
N LEU A 151 -23.93 5.53 -31.16
CA LEU A 151 -22.78 5.01 -30.41
C LEU A 151 -23.07 3.64 -29.79
N LYS A 152 -24.27 3.46 -29.21
CA LYS A 152 -24.72 2.17 -28.66
C LYS A 152 -24.76 1.09 -29.75
N GLU A 153 -25.41 1.38 -30.86
CA GLU A 153 -25.58 0.44 -31.97
C GLU A 153 -24.22 0.06 -32.59
N ALA A 154 -23.31 1.03 -32.75
CA ALA A 154 -21.95 0.78 -33.20
C ALA A 154 -21.20 -0.15 -32.23
N LEU A 155 -21.28 0.07 -30.93
CA LEU A 155 -20.62 -0.78 -29.93
C LEU A 155 -21.25 -2.17 -29.85
N GLU A 156 -22.57 -2.29 -29.97
CA GLU A 156 -23.25 -3.59 -30.00
C GLU A 156 -22.95 -4.37 -31.29
N THR A 157 -22.73 -3.67 -32.41
CA THR A 157 -22.45 -4.27 -33.73
C THR A 157 -20.98 -4.64 -33.91
N TYR A 158 -20.08 -3.70 -33.62
CA TYR A 158 -18.64 -3.83 -33.92
C TYR A 158 -17.81 -4.19 -32.67
N GLN A 159 -18.38 -4.10 -31.47
CA GLN A 159 -17.70 -4.43 -30.20
C GLN A 159 -16.35 -3.71 -30.08
N TRP A 160 -15.26 -4.45 -29.88
CA TRP A 160 -13.89 -3.91 -29.79
C TRP A 160 -13.31 -3.38 -31.11
N GLN A 161 -14.05 -3.52 -32.22
CA GLN A 161 -13.69 -2.95 -33.53
C GLN A 161 -14.40 -1.64 -33.85
N ALA A 162 -15.24 -1.14 -32.93
CA ALA A 162 -15.98 0.12 -33.08
C ALA A 162 -15.09 1.36 -33.07
#